data_AF-A0A1F7I7P0-F1
#
_entry.id   AF-A0A1F7I7P0-F1
#
_cell.length_a   1.000
_cell.length_b   1.000
_cell.length_c   1.000
_cell.angle_alpha   90.00
_cell.angle_beta   90.00
_cell.angle_gamma   90.00
#
_symmetry.space_group_name_H-M   'P 1'
#
loop_
_entity.id
_entity.type
_entity.pdbx_description
1 polymer ?
#
loop_
_entity_poly.entity_id
_entity_poly.type
_entity_poly.pdbx_seq_one_letter_code
_entity_poly.pdbx_strand_id
1 'polypeptide(L)'
;MIKFIPVLISILIYSIIISLALIVFIIYAPFTLVDNKYSYLICSKNKARFEIGPNLIYTFNQSLDNFNDKKARKLCEYGLIKDYSDSLKTPPEKNYNFYPVYITESSWLDAIFLGFITYLSGLTIITFLIKLLKKI
;
A
#
# COMPACT_ATOMS: atom_id res chain seq x y z
N MET A 1 -13.71 -26.06 41.14
CA MET A 1 -12.49 -25.44 40.54
C MET A 1 -12.03 -26.13 39.24
N ILE A 2 -12.18 -27.45 39.08
CA ILE A 2 -11.62 -28.23 37.95
C ILE A 2 -12.29 -27.96 36.57
N LYS A 3 -13.56 -27.51 36.52
CA LYS A 3 -14.26 -27.19 35.27
C LYS A 3 -13.87 -25.82 34.65
N PHE A 4 -13.15 -24.97 35.36
CA PHE A 4 -12.82 -23.61 34.90
C PHE A 4 -11.63 -23.55 33.93
N ILE A 5 -10.65 -24.43 34.12
CA ILE A 5 -9.43 -24.52 33.30
C ILE A 5 -9.74 -24.78 31.81
N PRO A 6 -10.60 -25.76 31.43
CA PRO A 6 -10.91 -25.98 30.02
C PRO A 6 -11.73 -24.84 29.40
N VAL A 7 -12.53 -24.12 30.19
CA VAL A 7 -13.28 -22.94 29.74
C VAL A 7 -12.32 -21.78 29.46
N LEU A 8 -11.36 -21.53 30.36
CA LEU A 8 -10.38 -20.46 30.21
C LEU A 8 -9.47 -20.68 28.99
N ILE A 9 -9.01 -21.92 28.78
CA ILE A 9 -8.21 -22.29 27.60
C ILE A 9 -9.02 -22.08 26.32
N SER A 10 -10.29 -22.46 26.31
CA SER A 10 -11.17 -22.24 25.15
C SER A 10 -11.32 -20.75 24.83
N ILE A 11 -11.55 -19.91 25.85
CA ILE A 11 -11.67 -18.46 25.70
C ILE A 11 -10.38 -17.86 25.11
N LEU A 12 -9.21 -18.28 25.60
CA LEU A 12 -7.91 -17.82 25.09
C LEU A 12 -7.74 -18.16 23.60
N ILE A 13 -8.04 -19.40 23.22
CA ILE A 13 -7.89 -19.84 21.83
C ILE A 13 -8.85 -19.09 20.90
N TYR A 14 -10.12 -18.91 21.28
CA TYR A 14 -11.05 -18.13 20.47
C TYR A 14 -10.65 -16.65 20.36
N SER A 15 -10.12 -16.08 21.43
CA SER A 15 -9.58 -14.71 21.43
C SER A 15 -8.42 -14.55 20.43
N ILE A 16 -7.54 -15.55 20.33
CA ILE A 16 -6.45 -15.55 19.34
C ILE A 16 -7.00 -15.55 17.91
N ILE A 17 -8.01 -16.36 17.59
CA ILE A 17 -8.60 -16.34 16.23
C ILE A 17 -9.22 -15.00 15.92
N ILE A 18 -10.00 -14.45 16.86
CA ILE A 18 -10.64 -13.15 16.66
C ILE A 18 -9.57 -12.08 16.42
N SER A 19 -8.48 -12.11 17.18
CA SER A 19 -7.35 -11.19 17.02
C SER A 19 -6.68 -11.36 15.65
N LEU A 20 -6.44 -12.59 15.20
CA LEU A 20 -5.89 -12.86 13.86
C LEU A 20 -6.81 -12.38 12.75
N ALA A 21 -8.12 -12.61 12.86
CA ALA A 21 -9.10 -12.11 11.90
C ALA A 21 -9.10 -10.57 11.86
N LEU A 22 -9.00 -9.90 13.02
CA LEU A 22 -8.90 -8.43 13.11
C LEU A 22 -7.61 -7.89 12.48
N ILE A 23 -6.48 -8.60 12.62
CA ILE A 23 -5.22 -8.21 11.97
C ILE A 23 -5.35 -8.22 10.44
N VAL A 24 -6.10 -9.17 9.88
CA VAL A 24 -6.36 -9.22 8.42
C VAL A 24 -7.07 -7.94 7.96
N PHE A 25 -7.98 -7.37 8.73
CA PHE A 25 -8.61 -6.09 8.37
C PHE A 25 -7.62 -4.93 8.28
N ILE A 26 -6.59 -4.92 9.14
CA ILE A 26 -5.56 -3.87 9.12
C ILE A 26 -4.64 -4.05 7.92
N ILE A 27 -4.21 -5.29 7.65
CA ILE A 27 -3.28 -5.60 6.54
C ILE A 27 -3.92 -5.30 5.19
N TYR A 28 -5.21 -5.62 5.03
CA TYR A 28 -5.94 -5.47 3.77
C TYR A 28 -6.79 -4.20 3.71
N ALA A 29 -6.62 -3.26 4.66
CA ALA A 29 -7.29 -1.98 4.61
C ALA A 29 -7.03 -1.28 3.26
N PRO A 30 -8.03 -0.60 2.68
CA PRO A 30 -7.86 0.13 1.44
C PRO A 30 -6.72 1.13 1.52
N PHE A 31 -5.80 1.02 0.57
CA PHE A 31 -4.71 1.97 0.42
C PHE A 31 -4.74 2.57 -0.99
N THR A 32 -4.42 3.85 -1.06
CA THR A 32 -4.32 4.60 -2.32
C THR A 32 -2.88 4.59 -2.78
N LEU A 33 -2.64 4.12 -4.00
CA LEU A 33 -1.36 4.18 -4.67
C LEU A 33 -1.40 5.25 -5.75
N VAL A 34 -0.26 5.88 -6.02
CA VAL A 34 -0.13 6.77 -7.16
C VAL A 34 0.12 5.92 -8.41
N ASP A 35 -0.76 6.09 -9.40
CA ASP A 35 -0.57 5.55 -10.73
C ASP A 35 0.44 6.41 -11.48
N ASN A 36 1.70 5.97 -11.46
CA ASN A 36 2.79 6.65 -12.15
C ASN A 36 2.64 6.65 -13.68
N LYS A 37 1.79 5.78 -14.26
CA LYS A 37 1.57 5.73 -15.70
C LYS A 37 0.72 6.91 -16.18
N TYR A 38 -0.32 7.28 -15.43
CA TYR A 38 -1.22 8.37 -15.80
C TYR A 38 -0.96 9.68 -15.05
N SER A 39 -0.20 9.64 -13.96
CA SER A 39 0.28 10.85 -13.29
C SER A 39 1.14 11.68 -14.23
N TYR A 40 1.04 13.00 -14.11
CA TYR A 40 1.73 13.93 -15.00
C TYR A 40 2.20 15.17 -14.25
N LEU A 41 3.12 15.88 -14.88
CA LEU A 41 3.60 17.19 -14.46
C LEU A 41 3.30 18.23 -15.53
N ILE A 42 2.99 19.45 -15.09
CA ILE A 42 2.84 20.61 -15.96
C ILE A 42 3.96 21.59 -15.63
N CYS A 43 4.79 21.90 -16.61
CA CYS A 43 5.90 22.82 -16.45
C CYS A 43 5.43 24.27 -16.40
N SER A 44 5.95 25.05 -15.45
CA SER A 44 5.51 26.44 -15.24
C SER A 44 5.85 27.35 -16.41
N LYS A 45 7.03 27.14 -17.02
CA LYS A 45 7.63 28.01 -18.06
C LYS A 45 6.90 27.97 -19.40
N ASN A 46 6.57 26.78 -19.89
CA ASN A 46 6.02 26.56 -21.24
C ASN A 46 4.66 25.85 -21.23
N LYS A 47 4.10 25.56 -20.05
CA LYS A 47 2.86 24.78 -19.87
C LYS A 47 2.90 23.40 -20.53
N ALA A 48 4.09 22.88 -20.84
CA ALA A 48 4.23 21.54 -21.38
C ALA A 48 3.79 20.52 -20.33
N ARG A 49 3.07 19.50 -20.80
CA ARG A 49 2.64 18.35 -20.00
C ARG A 49 3.56 17.18 -20.29
N PHE A 50 4.00 16.51 -19.23
CA PHE A 50 4.79 15.28 -19.33
C PHE A 50 4.22 14.20 -18.40
N GLU A 51 4.02 12.99 -18.90
CA GLU A 51 3.65 11.83 -18.09
C GLU A 51 4.86 11.36 -17.26
N ILE A 52 4.69 11.09 -15.97
CA ILE A 52 5.85 10.79 -15.11
C ILE A 52 6.45 9.39 -15.37
N GLY A 53 5.60 8.40 -15.69
CA GLY A 53 5.99 7.00 -15.87
C GLY A 53 6.98 6.78 -17.01
N PRO A 54 6.68 7.18 -18.26
CA PRO A 54 7.63 7.11 -19.37
C PRO A 54 8.92 7.92 -19.12
N ASN A 55 8.81 8.96 -18.30
CA ASN A 55 9.93 9.83 -17.92
C ASN A 55 10.72 9.32 -16.70
N LEU A 56 10.43 8.11 -16.21
CA LEU A 56 11.11 7.47 -15.07
C LEU A 56 11.13 8.36 -13.81
N ILE A 57 10.05 9.13 -13.62
CA ILE A 57 9.76 9.92 -12.44
C ILE A 57 8.69 9.15 -11.68
N TYR A 58 9.01 8.72 -10.46
CA TYR A 58 8.13 7.87 -9.67
C TYR A 58 7.82 8.50 -8.31
N THR A 59 6.62 8.27 -7.83
CA THR A 59 6.24 8.53 -6.44
C THR A 59 5.31 7.45 -5.90
N PHE A 60 5.34 7.30 -4.59
CA PHE A 60 4.41 6.47 -3.82
C PHE A 60 3.38 7.32 -3.07
N ASN A 61 3.51 8.65 -3.07
CA ASN A 61 2.68 9.57 -2.31
C ASN A 61 2.34 10.83 -3.12
N GLN A 62 1.72 11.83 -2.49
CA GLN A 62 1.27 13.04 -3.19
C GLN A 62 2.40 13.96 -3.68
N SER A 63 3.66 13.67 -3.36
CA SER A 63 4.81 14.51 -3.69
C SER A 63 5.93 13.72 -4.35
N LEU A 64 6.79 14.39 -5.11
CA LEU A 64 8.03 13.76 -5.57
C LEU A 64 9.04 13.76 -4.42
N ASP A 65 9.79 12.67 -4.26
CA ASP A 65 10.96 12.65 -3.39
C ASP A 65 12.06 13.56 -3.96
N ASN A 66 13.11 13.83 -3.18
CA ASN A 66 14.15 14.77 -3.59
C ASN A 66 14.84 14.37 -4.92
N PHE A 67 14.97 13.06 -5.17
CA PHE A 67 15.57 12.55 -6.40
C PHE A 67 14.68 12.77 -7.63
N ASN A 68 13.40 12.42 -7.55
CA ASN A 68 12.46 12.62 -8.64
C ASN A 68 12.07 14.09 -8.82
N ASP A 69 12.10 14.90 -7.76
CA ASP A 69 11.95 16.35 -7.84
C ASP A 69 13.08 17.00 -8.66
N LYS A 70 14.34 16.60 -8.42
CA LYS A 70 15.49 17.07 -9.21
C LYS A 70 15.31 16.75 -10.70
N LYS A 71 14.86 15.53 -11.02
CA LYS A 71 14.56 15.12 -12.40
C LYS A 71 13.43 15.95 -13.01
N ALA A 72 12.33 16.13 -12.29
CA ALA A 72 11.19 16.91 -12.76
C ALA A 72 11.58 18.36 -13.05
N ARG A 73 12.41 18.97 -12.19
CA ARG A 73 12.90 20.34 -12.41
C ARG A 73 13.75 20.46 -13.67
N LYS A 74 14.65 19.51 -13.90
CA LYS A 74 15.49 19.47 -15.10
C LYS A 74 14.68 19.19 -16.36
N LEU A 75 13.71 18.28 -16.29
CA LEU A 75 12.80 17.99 -17.39
C LEU A 75 12.03 19.25 -17.80
N CYS A 76 11.52 20.02 -16.83
CA CYS A 76 10.80 21.25 -17.11
C CYS A 76 11.66 22.43 -17.57
N GLU A 77 12.95 22.44 -17.23
CA GLU A 77 13.85 23.51 -17.67
C GLU A 77 14.42 23.23 -19.07
N TYR A 78 14.83 21.99 -19.32
CA TYR A 78 15.64 21.61 -20.49
C TYR A 78 14.90 20.70 -21.47
N GLY A 79 13.72 20.17 -21.13
CA GLY A 79 13.00 19.20 -21.96
C GLY A 79 13.69 17.83 -22.05
N LEU A 80 14.66 17.56 -21.16
CA LEU A 80 15.46 16.34 -21.18
C LEU A 80 15.05 15.38 -20.07
N ILE A 81 14.73 14.16 -20.47
CA ILE A 81 14.19 13.09 -19.62
C ILE A 81 15.29 12.39 -18.82
N LYS A 82 16.51 12.33 -19.38
CA LYS A 82 17.59 11.45 -18.92
C LYS A 82 18.94 12.18 -18.90
N ASP A 83 19.15 12.98 -17.87
CA ASP A 83 20.47 13.50 -17.52
C ASP A 83 21.17 12.54 -16.54
N TYR A 84 21.62 11.38 -17.05
CA TYR A 84 22.28 10.35 -16.23
C TYR A 84 23.64 10.79 -15.67
N SER A 85 24.26 11.77 -16.31
CA SER A 85 25.56 12.34 -15.94
C SER A 85 25.47 13.49 -14.95
N ASP A 86 24.27 13.92 -14.55
CA ASP A 86 24.02 15.13 -13.77
C ASP A 86 24.73 16.38 -14.36
N SER A 87 24.85 16.44 -15.69
CA SER A 87 25.62 17.46 -16.39
C SER A 87 24.88 18.80 -16.47
N LEU A 88 23.56 18.78 -16.31
CA LEU A 88 22.73 19.97 -16.29
C LEU A 88 22.53 20.47 -14.86
N LYS A 89 22.65 21.79 -14.68
CA LYS A 89 22.38 22.43 -13.39
C LYS A 89 20.91 22.23 -13.03
N THR A 90 20.63 21.81 -11.80
CA THR A 90 19.24 21.73 -11.32
C THR A 90 18.76 23.15 -11.01
N PRO A 91 17.59 23.57 -11.54
CA PRO A 91 16.96 24.82 -11.11
C PRO A 91 16.79 24.84 -9.59
N PRO A 92 17.14 25.93 -8.89
CA PRO A 92 17.08 25.98 -7.43
C PRO A 92 15.63 25.87 -6.91
N GLU A 93 14.68 26.40 -7.66
CA GLU A 93 13.26 26.44 -7.30
C GLU A 93 12.44 25.43 -8.10
N LYS A 94 11.27 25.06 -7.55
CA LYS A 94 10.32 24.19 -8.21
C LYS A 94 9.66 24.92 -9.39
N ASN A 95 9.87 24.41 -10.60
CA ASN A 95 9.36 24.99 -11.85
C ASN A 95 8.26 24.12 -12.50
N TYR A 96 7.58 23.29 -11.72
CA TYR A 96 6.53 22.38 -12.20
C TYR A 96 5.41 22.21 -11.17
N ASN A 97 4.21 21.88 -11.66
CA ASN A 97 3.09 21.41 -10.85
C ASN A 97 2.90 19.91 -11.06
N PHE A 98 2.78 19.16 -9.96
CA PHE A 98 2.61 17.71 -10.00
C PHE A 98 1.14 17.34 -9.81
N TYR A 99 0.63 16.49 -10.69
CA TYR A 99 -0.75 16.01 -10.67
C TYR A 99 -0.73 14.47 -10.54
N PRO A 100 -0.72 13.95 -9.30
CA PRO A 100 -0.82 12.52 -9.06
C PRO A 100 -2.22 12.03 -9.44
N VAL A 101 -2.26 10.91 -10.16
CA VAL A 101 -3.47 10.11 -10.38
C VAL A 101 -3.43 8.97 -9.38
N TYR A 102 -4.49 8.78 -8.59
CA TYR A 102 -4.56 7.70 -7.61
C TYR A 102 -5.38 6.54 -8.14
N ILE A 103 -4.89 5.33 -7.86
CA ILE A 103 -5.64 4.09 -8.01
C ILE A 103 -5.75 3.41 -6.64
N THR A 104 -6.89 2.79 -6.39
CA THR A 104 -7.12 1.99 -5.20
C THR A 104 -6.94 0.53 -5.58
N GLU A 105 -5.99 -0.16 -4.98
CA GLU A 105 -5.70 -1.56 -5.31
C GLU A 105 -6.42 -2.57 -4.40
N SER A 106 -6.89 -2.16 -3.22
CA SER A 106 -7.66 -3.01 -2.31
C SER A 106 -8.98 -2.37 -1.87
N SER A 107 -9.99 -3.20 -1.64
CA SER A 107 -11.30 -2.75 -1.14
C SER A 107 -11.59 -3.27 0.27
N TRP A 108 -12.47 -2.57 0.98
CA TRP A 108 -12.98 -3.07 2.26
C TRP A 108 -13.71 -4.40 2.10
N LEU A 109 -14.30 -4.67 0.93
CA LEU A 109 -14.95 -5.96 0.64
C LEU A 109 -13.94 -7.10 0.64
N ASP A 110 -12.76 -6.90 0.05
CA ASP A 110 -11.69 -7.90 0.05
C ASP A 110 -11.19 -8.15 1.48
N ALA A 111 -11.01 -7.09 2.27
CA ALA A 111 -10.61 -7.20 3.67
C ALA A 111 -11.64 -7.96 4.52
N ILE A 112 -12.93 -7.66 4.36
CA ILE A 112 -14.03 -8.36 5.03
C ILE A 112 -14.04 -9.84 4.64
N PHE A 113 -13.94 -10.13 3.34
CA PHE A 113 -14.00 -11.48 2.81
C PHE A 113 -12.83 -12.33 3.31
N LEU A 114 -11.61 -11.79 3.27
CA LEU A 114 -10.42 -12.45 3.79
C LEU A 114 -10.47 -12.63 5.31
N GLY A 115 -10.91 -11.61 6.05
CA GLY A 115 -11.09 -11.71 7.51
C GLY A 115 -12.09 -12.80 7.89
N PHE A 116 -13.19 -12.91 7.15
CA PHE A 116 -14.19 -13.96 7.33
C PHE A 116 -13.63 -15.36 7.04
N ILE A 117 -12.87 -15.53 5.95
CA ILE A 117 -12.20 -16.80 5.62
C ILE A 117 -11.19 -17.19 6.70
N THR A 118 -10.39 -16.24 7.19
CA THR A 118 -9.43 -16.48 8.28
C THR A 118 -10.13 -16.91 9.56
N TYR A 119 -11.27 -16.28 9.90
CA TYR A 119 -12.07 -16.69 11.04
C TYR A 119 -12.63 -18.11 10.90
N LEU A 120 -13.27 -18.43 9.77
CA LEU A 120 -13.86 -19.76 9.53
C LEU A 120 -12.81 -20.88 9.49
N SER A 121 -11.67 -20.63 8.85
CA SER A 121 -10.57 -21.59 8.80
C SER A 121 -9.99 -21.84 10.20
N GLY A 122 -9.79 -20.78 11.01
CA GLY A 122 -9.38 -20.90 12.41
C GLY A 122 -10.36 -21.75 13.24
N LEU A 123 -11.67 -21.51 13.12
CA LEU A 123 -12.70 -22.30 13.80
C LEU A 123 -12.67 -23.78 13.39
N THR A 124 -12.48 -24.04 12.10
CA THR A 124 -12.44 -25.41 11.55
C THR A 124 -11.23 -26.17 12.09
N ILE A 125 -10.05 -25.53 12.10
CA ILE A 125 -8.80 -26.11 12.61
C ILE A 125 -8.95 -26.50 14.10
N ILE A 126 -9.48 -25.60 14.93
CA ILE A 126 -9.70 -25.91 16.36
C ILE A 126 -10.68 -27.05 16.53
N THR A 127 -11.81 -27.00 15.83
CA THR A 127 -12.84 -28.03 15.96
C THR A 127 -12.28 -29.40 15.62
N PHE A 128 -11.44 -29.47 14.58
CA PHE A 128 -10.71 -30.67 14.20
C PHE A 128 -9.70 -31.12 15.27
N LEU A 129 -8.87 -30.20 15.79
CA LEU A 129 -7.89 -30.49 16.82
C LEU A 129 -8.53 -30.99 18.12
N ILE A 130 -9.63 -30.37 18.57
CA ILE A 130 -10.39 -30.81 19.74
C ILE A 130 -10.95 -32.22 19.52
N LYS A 131 -11.49 -32.50 18.32
CA LYS A 131 -12.01 -33.82 17.97
C LYS A 131 -10.91 -34.88 17.95
N LEU A 132 -9.72 -34.54 17.47
CA LEU A 132 -8.55 -35.41 17.46
C LEU A 132 -8.07 -35.72 18.88
N LEU A 133 -7.93 -34.68 19.72
CA LEU A 133 -7.49 -34.80 21.11
C LEU A 133 -8.45 -35.60 21.99
N LYS A 134 -9.76 -35.58 21.70
CA LYS A 134 -10.76 -36.40 22.41
C LYS A 134 -10.77 -37.88 21.98
N LYS A 135 -10.10 -38.22 20.87
CA LYS A 135 -10.07 -39.56 20.28
C LYS A 135 -8.84 -40.38 20.71
N ILE A 136 -7.84 -39.71 21.29
CA ILE A 136 -6.62 -40.26 21.89
C ILE A 136 -6.86 -40.41 23.39
#